data_AF-A0A9X1QP78-F1
#
_entry.id   AF-A0A9X1QP78-F1
#
_cell.length_a   1.000
_cell.length_b   1.000
_cell.length_c   1.000
_cell.angle_alpha   90.00
_cell.angle_beta   90.00
_cell.angle_gamma   90.00
#
_symmetry.space_group_name_H-M   'P 1'
#
loop_
_entity.id
_entity.type
_entity.pdbx_description
1 polymer ?
#
loop_
_entity_poly.entity_id
_entity_poly.type
_entity_poly.pdbx_seq_one_letter_code
_entity_poly.pdbx_strand_id
1 'polypeptide(L)'
;MKKQILTAALSVTVSLSTISLPGEPVAAADVPQQRNCVGTHYPMPYTFADIRATMDKKFGKPNKNRVWQAENNDAVWDAWCAVTHSTALAELGDKPHLLTDKLITFPEDGSTAYFRFDSKSGGYTINLMNKSNGRRSEFKVHVKH
;
A
#
# COMPACT_ATOMS: atom_id res chain seq x y z
N MET A 1 -68.95 -5.15 56.90
CA MET A 1 -67.57 -5.64 56.79
C MET A 1 -67.59 -7.16 56.69
N LYS A 2 -67.12 -7.71 55.57
CA LYS A 2 -67.32 -9.11 55.15
C LYS A 2 -65.94 -9.80 55.00
N LYS A 3 -65.94 -11.09 55.36
CA LYS A 3 -64.83 -12.02 55.59
C LYS A 3 -63.94 -12.38 54.38
N GLN A 4 -62.67 -12.71 54.71
CA GLN A 4 -61.77 -13.78 54.19
C GLN A 4 -61.45 -13.75 52.66
N ILE A 5 -60.43 -14.40 52.06
CA ILE A 5 -59.72 -15.67 52.24
C ILE A 5 -58.32 -15.56 51.57
N LEU A 6 -57.31 -16.22 52.14
CA LEU A 6 -55.97 -16.46 51.55
C LEU A 6 -56.04 -17.43 50.35
N THR A 7 -55.32 -17.15 49.26
CA THR A 7 -54.98 -18.17 48.25
C THR A 7 -53.51 -18.05 47.86
N ALA A 8 -52.74 -19.12 48.09
CA ALA A 8 -51.36 -19.27 47.65
C ALA A 8 -51.33 -19.79 46.20
N ALA A 9 -50.40 -19.30 45.37
CA ALA A 9 -50.13 -19.83 44.04
C ALA A 9 -48.67 -20.29 43.94
N LEU A 10 -48.53 -21.56 43.57
CA LEU A 10 -47.30 -22.31 43.31
C LEU A 10 -46.52 -21.68 42.14
N SER A 11 -45.21 -21.46 42.31
CA SER A 11 -44.28 -21.05 41.25
C SER A 11 -43.71 -22.28 40.53
N VAL A 12 -43.91 -22.35 39.20
CA VAL A 12 -43.25 -23.34 38.32
C VAL A 12 -42.02 -22.68 37.71
N THR A 13 -40.83 -23.19 38.00
CA THR A 13 -39.56 -22.76 37.40
C THR A 13 -39.23 -23.64 36.19
N VAL A 14 -39.21 -23.03 35.00
CA VAL A 14 -38.71 -23.68 33.77
C VAL A 14 -37.21 -23.41 33.67
N SER A 15 -36.40 -24.46 33.76
CA SER A 15 -34.95 -24.38 33.55
C SER A 15 -34.64 -24.27 32.06
N LEU A 16 -34.05 -23.14 31.66
CA LEU A 16 -33.57 -22.90 30.29
C LEU A 16 -32.15 -23.46 30.16
N SER A 17 -32.00 -24.62 29.52
CA SER A 17 -30.69 -25.18 29.18
C SER A 17 -30.10 -24.39 28.01
N THR A 18 -28.99 -23.70 28.25
CA THR A 18 -28.20 -23.02 27.20
C THR A 18 -27.50 -24.06 26.33
N ILE A 19 -27.87 -24.11 25.05
CA ILE A 19 -27.16 -24.87 24.02
C ILE A 19 -25.89 -24.07 23.69
N SER A 20 -24.73 -24.59 24.08
CA SER A 20 -23.43 -24.07 23.66
C SER A 20 -23.18 -24.54 22.22
N LEU A 21 -23.30 -23.63 21.25
CA LEU A 21 -22.91 -23.88 19.87
C LEU A 21 -21.37 -23.95 19.79
N PRO A 22 -20.80 -24.88 19.00
CA PRO A 22 -19.36 -24.86 18.72
C PRO A 22 -19.02 -23.55 18.02
N GLY A 23 -18.10 -22.79 18.61
CA GLY A 23 -17.66 -21.51 18.08
C GLY A 23 -17.12 -21.68 16.66
N GLU A 24 -17.69 -20.91 15.73
CA GLU A 24 -17.14 -20.77 14.39
C GLU A 24 -15.69 -20.27 14.50
N PRO A 25 -14.76 -20.76 13.64
CA PRO A 25 -13.44 -20.19 13.56
C PRO A 25 -13.60 -18.72 13.18
N VAL A 26 -13.35 -17.83 14.14
CA VAL A 26 -13.28 -16.40 13.89
C VAL A 26 -12.19 -16.23 12.86
N ALA A 27 -12.56 -15.82 11.64
CA ALA A 27 -11.60 -15.46 10.60
C ALA A 27 -10.61 -14.50 11.24
N ALA A 28 -9.33 -14.90 11.30
CA ALA A 28 -8.28 -14.03 11.78
C ALA A 28 -8.37 -12.76 10.95
N ALA A 29 -8.65 -11.63 11.61
CA ALA A 29 -8.56 -10.35 10.93
C ALA A 29 -7.17 -10.26 10.32
N ASP A 30 -7.10 -10.14 8.99
CA ASP A 30 -5.84 -10.00 8.27
C ASP A 30 -5.11 -8.80 8.86
N VAL A 31 -4.03 -9.08 9.60
CA VAL A 31 -3.17 -8.03 10.14
C VAL A 31 -2.59 -7.32 8.92
N PRO A 32 -2.77 -5.99 8.78
CA PRO A 32 -2.24 -5.27 7.63
C PRO A 32 -0.74 -5.54 7.50
N GLN A 33 -0.33 -6.08 6.35
CA GLN A 33 1.06 -6.42 6.10
C GLN A 33 1.81 -5.13 5.75
N GLN A 34 2.66 -4.65 6.65
CA GLN A 34 3.51 -3.51 6.33
C GLN A 34 4.65 -3.93 5.40
N ARG A 35 4.83 -3.19 4.31
CA ARG A 35 5.93 -3.35 3.36
C ARG A 35 6.94 -2.23 3.54
N ASN A 36 8.18 -2.62 3.83
CA ASN A 36 9.32 -1.73 4.01
C ASN A 36 10.28 -1.80 2.82
N CYS A 37 11.21 -0.88 2.74
CA CYS A 37 12.36 -1.00 1.85
C CYS A 37 13.33 -2.07 2.36
N VAL A 38 13.72 -2.99 1.47
CA VAL A 38 14.61 -4.12 1.80
C VAL A 38 16.09 -3.73 1.65
N GLY A 39 16.40 -2.78 0.76
CA GLY A 39 17.76 -2.28 0.53
C GLY A 39 18.22 -1.32 1.63
N THR A 40 19.49 -1.40 2.00
CA THR A 40 20.14 -0.38 2.84
C THR A 40 20.95 0.57 1.96
N HIS A 41 20.75 1.89 2.12
CA HIS A 41 21.54 2.96 1.50
C HIS A 41 21.38 3.16 -0.02
N TYR A 42 20.17 3.49 -0.47
CA TYR A 42 20.00 4.13 -1.77
C TYR A 42 20.58 5.55 -1.75
N PRO A 43 21.42 6.01 -2.69
CA PRO A 43 21.86 7.41 -2.68
C PRO A 43 20.66 8.35 -2.83
N MET A 44 20.64 9.47 -2.08
CA MET A 44 19.57 10.46 -2.19
C MET A 44 19.56 11.04 -3.62
N PRO A 45 18.47 10.90 -4.38
CA PRO A 45 18.36 11.54 -5.69
C PRO A 45 18.06 13.03 -5.50
N TYR A 46 18.91 13.90 -6.05
CA TYR A 46 18.73 15.35 -5.99
C TYR A 46 18.10 15.91 -7.28
N THR A 47 18.24 15.20 -8.39
CA THR A 47 17.71 15.57 -9.72
C THR A 47 16.97 14.41 -10.42
N PHE A 48 16.24 14.75 -11.48
CA PHE A 48 15.72 13.74 -12.42
C PHE A 48 16.83 12.93 -13.11
N ALA A 49 18.01 13.52 -13.33
CA ALA A 49 19.12 12.82 -13.98
C ALA A 49 19.64 11.67 -13.11
N ASP A 50 19.74 11.88 -11.79
CA ASP A 50 20.19 10.86 -10.84
C ASP A 50 19.23 9.68 -10.79
N ILE A 51 17.92 9.97 -10.70
CA ILE A 51 16.92 8.91 -10.67
C ILE A 51 16.84 8.19 -12.00
N ARG A 52 16.98 8.90 -13.13
CA ARG A 52 17.03 8.30 -14.46
C ARG A 52 18.22 7.35 -14.57
N ALA A 53 19.41 7.76 -14.16
CA ALA A 53 20.59 6.89 -14.18
C ALA A 53 20.39 5.63 -13.32
N THR A 54 19.71 5.78 -12.18
CA THR A 54 19.36 4.67 -11.30
C THR A 54 18.38 3.70 -11.96
N MET A 55 17.33 4.20 -12.62
CA MET A 55 16.37 3.37 -13.36
C MET A 55 17.02 2.71 -14.59
N ASP A 56 17.87 3.45 -15.31
CA ASP A 56 18.63 2.94 -16.46
C ASP A 56 19.57 1.80 -16.04
N LYS A 57 20.17 1.88 -14.84
CA LYS A 57 20.99 0.81 -14.27
C LYS A 57 20.16 -0.41 -13.85
N LYS A 58 18.97 -0.19 -13.27
CA LYS A 58 18.09 -1.29 -12.77
C LYS A 58 17.37 -2.03 -13.90
N PHE A 59 16.88 -1.32 -14.90
CA PHE A 59 15.95 -1.86 -15.91
C PHE A 59 16.47 -1.74 -17.35
N GLY A 60 17.67 -1.20 -17.55
CA GLY A 60 18.14 -0.80 -18.87
C GLY A 60 17.47 0.50 -19.34
N LYS A 61 17.68 0.86 -20.62
CA LYS A 61 17.10 2.08 -21.18
C LYS A 61 15.57 1.98 -21.29
N PRO A 62 14.84 3.09 -21.08
CA PRO A 62 13.40 3.08 -21.27
C PRO A 62 13.08 2.87 -22.75
N ASN A 63 11.91 2.31 -23.02
CA ASN A 63 11.42 2.17 -24.39
C ASN A 63 11.12 3.55 -25.02
N LYS A 64 10.72 3.55 -26.31
CA LYS A 64 10.38 4.78 -27.05
C LYS A 64 9.29 5.65 -26.40
N ASN A 65 8.46 5.07 -25.54
CA ASN A 65 7.39 5.75 -24.81
C ASN A 65 7.85 6.24 -23.43
N ARG A 66 9.16 6.22 -23.14
CA ARG A 66 9.77 6.63 -21.86
C ARG A 66 9.33 5.75 -20.69
N VAL A 67 9.21 4.45 -20.94
CA VAL A 67 8.78 3.48 -19.95
C VAL A 67 9.88 2.45 -19.69
N TRP A 68 10.28 2.31 -18.43
CA TRP A 68 11.05 1.18 -17.92
C TRP A 68 10.10 0.04 -17.55
N GLN A 69 10.43 -1.16 -17.99
CA GLN A 69 9.66 -2.37 -17.70
C GLN A 69 10.31 -3.13 -16.55
N ALA A 70 9.59 -3.21 -15.43
CA ALA A 70 9.96 -4.01 -14.28
C ALA A 70 9.39 -5.44 -14.44
N GLU A 71 10.06 -6.44 -13.89
CA GLU A 71 9.62 -7.84 -14.03
C GLU A 71 8.37 -8.16 -13.19
N ASN A 72 8.19 -7.47 -12.07
CA ASN A 72 7.09 -7.68 -11.12
C ASN A 72 6.88 -6.46 -10.21
N ASN A 73 5.86 -6.51 -9.35
CA ASN A 73 5.57 -5.45 -8.37
C ASN A 73 6.71 -5.24 -7.37
N ASP A 74 7.49 -6.27 -7.05
CA ASP A 74 8.60 -6.17 -6.12
C ASP A 74 9.74 -5.33 -6.68
N ALA A 75 10.02 -5.48 -7.97
CA ALA A 75 10.99 -4.65 -8.68
C ALA A 75 10.53 -3.19 -8.79
N VAL A 76 9.22 -2.93 -8.95
CA VAL A 76 8.69 -1.55 -8.92
C VAL A 76 8.79 -0.97 -7.50
N TRP A 77 8.48 -1.75 -6.47
CA TRP A 77 8.63 -1.31 -5.08
C TRP A 77 10.09 -0.98 -4.74
N ASP A 78 11.02 -1.83 -5.17
CA ASP A 78 12.45 -1.60 -4.97
C ASP A 78 12.94 -0.33 -5.69
N ALA A 79 12.41 -0.05 -6.88
CA ALA A 79 12.64 1.22 -7.55
C ALA A 79 12.07 2.42 -6.78
N TRP A 80 10.89 2.28 -6.15
CA TRP A 80 10.32 3.33 -5.31
C TRP A 80 11.14 3.58 -4.06
N CYS A 81 11.70 2.52 -3.47
CA CYS A 81 12.67 2.62 -2.39
C CYS A 81 13.93 3.38 -2.81
N ALA A 82 14.40 3.21 -4.05
CA ALA A 82 15.50 4.00 -4.58
C ALA A 82 15.14 5.50 -4.74
N VAL A 83 13.92 5.80 -5.20
CA VAL A 83 13.42 7.19 -5.28
C VAL A 83 13.37 7.86 -3.91
N THR A 84 12.96 7.11 -2.88
CA THR A 84 12.70 7.62 -1.53
C THR A 84 13.88 7.43 -0.58
N HIS A 85 15.06 7.06 -1.07
CA HIS A 85 16.23 6.82 -0.22
C HIS A 85 15.93 5.82 0.92
N SER A 86 15.27 4.70 0.60
CA SER A 86 14.90 3.63 1.55
C SER A 86 13.90 4.05 2.65
N THR A 87 13.29 5.24 2.55
CA THR A 87 12.34 5.73 3.56
C THR A 87 10.90 5.30 3.31
N ALA A 88 10.56 4.80 2.11
CA ALA A 88 9.19 4.41 1.79
C ALA A 88 8.64 3.28 2.67
N LEU A 89 7.39 3.46 3.10
CA LEU A 89 6.61 2.49 3.86
C LEU A 89 5.22 2.39 3.24
N ALA A 90 4.71 1.17 3.11
CA ALA A 90 3.33 0.91 2.68
C ALA A 90 2.62 0.00 3.67
N GLU A 91 1.32 0.22 3.84
CA GLU A 91 0.43 -0.76 4.44
C GLU A 91 -0.26 -1.54 3.31
N LEU A 92 -0.15 -2.86 3.35
CA LEU A 92 -0.81 -3.78 2.42
C LEU A 92 -2.02 -4.43 3.09
N GLY A 93 -3.09 -4.55 2.32
CA GLY A 93 -4.36 -5.16 2.71
C GLY A 93 -5.35 -4.95 1.58
N ASP A 94 -6.65 -5.01 1.85
CA ASP A 94 -7.70 -4.78 0.85
C ASP A 94 -7.59 -3.42 0.15
N LYS A 95 -7.06 -2.42 0.87
CA LYS A 95 -6.85 -1.05 0.38
C LYS A 95 -5.39 -0.64 0.64
N PRO A 96 -4.46 -1.05 -0.24
CA PRO A 96 -3.06 -0.73 -0.06
C PRO A 96 -2.83 0.77 -0.13
N HIS A 97 -2.04 1.30 0.78
CA HIS A 97 -1.71 2.72 0.82
C HIS A 97 -0.27 2.96 1.26
N LEU A 98 0.29 4.09 0.84
CA LEU A 98 1.60 4.53 1.31
C LEU A 98 1.40 5.21 2.66
N LEU A 99 2.21 4.80 3.63
CA LEU A 99 2.33 5.46 4.92
C LEU A 99 3.25 6.69 4.83
N THR A 100 4.08 6.73 3.79
CA THR A 100 4.94 7.87 3.44
C THR A 100 4.34 8.72 2.33
N ASP A 101 5.03 9.82 1.99
CA ASP A 101 4.62 10.69 0.88
C ASP A 101 4.49 9.90 -0.43
N LYS A 102 3.31 10.02 -1.05
CA LYS A 102 3.01 9.46 -2.36
C LYS A 102 3.68 10.22 -3.50
N LEU A 103 4.09 11.46 -3.23
CA LEU A 103 4.70 12.39 -4.18
C LEU A 103 5.98 12.97 -3.57
N ILE A 104 7.10 12.81 -4.27
CA ILE A 104 8.39 13.41 -3.91
C ILE A 104 8.72 14.50 -4.94
N THR A 105 9.27 15.62 -4.47
CA THR A 105 9.84 16.66 -5.33
C THR A 105 11.36 16.67 -5.16
N PHE A 106 12.09 16.56 -6.27
CA PHE A 106 13.54 16.60 -6.26
C PHE A 106 14.00 18.06 -6.07
N PRO A 107 14.88 18.31 -5.09
CA PRO A 107 15.17 19.66 -4.63
C PRO A 107 15.91 20.53 -5.65
N GLU A 108 16.73 19.95 -6.53
CA GLU A 108 17.59 20.75 -7.41
C GLU A 108 16.93 21.15 -8.73
N ASP A 109 16.02 20.34 -9.28
CA ASP A 109 15.42 20.59 -10.60
C ASP A 109 13.88 20.67 -10.58
N GLY A 110 13.25 20.51 -9.41
CA GLY A 110 11.80 20.59 -9.24
C GLY A 110 11.01 19.47 -9.94
N SER A 111 11.72 18.47 -10.49
CA SER A 111 11.13 17.25 -11.02
C SER A 111 10.43 16.50 -9.91
N THR A 112 9.44 15.66 -10.24
CA THR A 112 8.63 14.99 -9.22
C THR A 112 8.49 13.50 -9.50
N ALA A 113 8.34 12.70 -8.46
CA ALA A 113 8.09 11.27 -8.53
C ALA A 113 6.79 10.91 -7.80
N TYR A 114 5.95 10.08 -8.39
CA TYR A 114 4.65 9.69 -7.83
C TYR A 114 4.41 8.19 -7.94
N PHE A 115 4.06 7.56 -6.84
CA PHE A 115 3.78 6.12 -6.77
C PHE A 115 2.28 5.82 -6.81
N ARG A 116 1.92 4.70 -7.46
CA ARG A 116 0.58 4.12 -7.45
C ARG A 116 0.63 2.62 -7.21
N PHE A 117 -0.30 2.11 -6.41
CA PHE A 117 -0.54 0.67 -6.27
C PHE A 117 -1.33 0.09 -7.44
N ASP A 118 -1.96 0.95 -8.23
CA ASP A 118 -2.84 0.58 -9.33
C ASP A 118 -2.41 1.21 -10.65
N SER A 119 -2.61 0.43 -11.72
CA SER A 119 -2.44 0.88 -13.09
C SER A 119 -3.48 0.19 -13.97
N LYS A 120 -3.88 0.81 -15.09
CA LYS A 120 -4.76 0.17 -16.08
C LYS A 120 -4.16 -1.13 -16.63
N SER A 121 -2.85 -1.24 -16.58
CA SER A 121 -2.06 -2.39 -16.98
C SER A 121 -1.78 -3.32 -15.78
N GLY A 122 -2.45 -3.18 -14.64
CA GLY A 122 -2.18 -3.96 -13.43
C GLY A 122 -0.86 -3.58 -12.74
N GLY A 123 -0.77 -3.96 -11.46
CA GLY A 123 0.43 -3.77 -10.65
C GLY A 123 0.80 -2.31 -10.34
N TYR A 124 1.96 -2.17 -9.71
CA TYR A 124 2.47 -0.89 -9.23
C TYR A 124 3.02 -0.04 -10.36
N THR A 125 3.06 1.28 -10.14
CA THR A 125 3.65 2.21 -11.11
C THR A 125 4.32 3.38 -10.42
N ILE A 126 5.47 3.81 -10.95
CA ILE A 126 6.11 5.08 -10.61
C ILE A 126 5.99 6.00 -11.82
N ASN A 127 5.49 7.22 -11.63
CA ASN A 127 5.51 8.27 -12.66
C ASN A 127 6.56 9.30 -12.26
N LEU A 128 7.51 9.57 -13.15
CA LEU A 128 8.57 10.54 -12.98
C LEU A 128 8.32 11.71 -13.94
N MET A 129 8.04 12.88 -13.39
CA MET A 129 7.82 14.09 -14.16
C MET A 129 9.11 14.92 -14.15
N ASN A 130 9.84 14.85 -15.25
CA ASN A 130 11.00 15.68 -15.47
C ASN A 130 10.56 17.12 -15.75
N LYS A 131 11.07 18.07 -14.96
CA LYS A 131 10.93 19.52 -15.15
C LYS A 131 12.27 20.22 -15.39
N SER A 132 13.36 19.46 -15.48
CA SER A 132 14.70 19.97 -15.74
C SER A 132 14.72 20.81 -17.03
N ASN A 133 15.40 21.95 -16.96
CA ASN A 133 15.60 22.88 -18.09
C ASN A 133 14.29 23.38 -18.75
N GLY A 134 13.20 23.50 -17.98
CA GLY A 134 11.92 24.04 -18.46
C GLY A 134 11.14 23.13 -19.41
N ARG A 135 11.65 21.93 -19.71
CA ARG A 135 10.96 20.93 -20.54
C ARG A 135 10.20 19.95 -19.65
N ARG A 136 8.91 19.77 -19.91
CA ARG A 136 8.09 18.77 -19.21
C ARG A 136 8.11 17.46 -19.99
N SER A 137 8.60 16.40 -19.35
CA SER A 137 8.52 15.05 -19.90
C SER A 137 8.17 14.04 -18.83
N GLU A 138 7.23 13.14 -19.14
CA GLU A 138 6.84 12.06 -18.26
C GLU A 138 7.62 10.79 -18.61
N PHE A 139 8.12 10.11 -17.58
CA PHE A 139 8.68 8.77 -17.65
C PHE A 139 7.94 7.86 -16.66
N LYS A 140 7.93 6.56 -16.92
CA LYS A 140 7.20 5.58 -16.09
C LYS A 140 8.03 4.35 -15.80
N VAL A 141 7.84 3.79 -14.62
CA VAL A 141 8.26 2.42 -14.28
C VAL A 141 6.99 1.63 -14.05
N HIS A 142 6.77 0.55 -14.78
CA HIS A 142 5.61 -0.33 -14.60
C HIS A 142 5.98 -1.78 -14.88
N VAL A 143 5.14 -2.71 -14.40
CA VAL A 143 5.34 -4.14 -14.62
C VAL A 143 5.19 -4.50 -16.11
N LYS A 144 6.08 -5.35 -16.60
CA LYS A 144 6.05 -5.91 -17.95
C LYS A 144 4.81 -6.80 -18.13
N HIS A 145 4.14 -6.64 -19.26
CA HIS A 145 3.08 -7.53 -19.73
C HIS A 145 3.68 -8.67 -20.53
#